data_AF-A0A5B9W6H3-F1
#
_entry.id   AF-A0A5B9W6H3-F1
#
_cell.length_a   1.000
_cell.length_b   1.000
_cell.length_c   1.000
_cell.angle_alpha   90.00
_cell.angle_beta   90.00
_cell.angle_gamma   90.00
#
_symmetry.space_group_name_H-M   'P 1'
#
loop_
_entity.id
_entity.type
_entity.pdbx_description
1 polymer ?
#
loop_
_entity_poly.entity_id
_entity_poly.type
_entity_poly.pdbx_seq_one_letter_code
_entity_poly.pdbx_strand_id
1 'polypeptide(L)'
;MSVRARWLAVAGLAALGLLAFEVVSTQPVRGAVRTFNDLVQVANGVGLPDERRLAMARGLCSRRYLASHALEFSPEGGLVGLPRAIDKNFAAWREGPDVWICPTKRTSRERPVYRFVREDGRWKFDGPVAILRPGGEILPAAADATTAAEEP
;
A
#
# COMPACT_ATOMS: atom_id res chain seq x y z
N MET A 1 -4.26 -31.71 39.29
CA MET A 1 -4.66 -31.55 37.87
C MET A 1 -4.49 -32.87 37.15
N SER A 2 -5.52 -33.33 36.42
CA SER A 2 -5.43 -34.57 35.63
C SER A 2 -4.51 -34.38 34.40
N VAL A 3 -3.94 -35.47 33.89
CA VAL A 3 -3.14 -35.47 32.65
C VAL A 3 -3.93 -34.87 31.48
N ARG A 4 -5.24 -35.14 31.41
CA ARG A 4 -6.17 -34.55 30.44
C ARG A 4 -6.28 -33.03 30.58
N ALA A 5 -6.39 -32.51 31.80
CA ALA A 5 -6.45 -31.06 32.05
C ALA A 5 -5.14 -30.35 31.64
N ARG A 6 -3.98 -31.00 31.81
CA ARG A 6 -2.69 -30.48 31.33
C ARG A 6 -2.63 -30.41 29.81
N TRP A 7 -3.05 -31.46 29.10
CA TRP A 7 -3.09 -31.45 27.63
C TRP A 7 -4.06 -30.43 27.06
N LEU A 8 -5.24 -30.25 27.67
CA LEU A 8 -6.20 -29.21 27.25
C LEU A 8 -5.63 -27.80 27.45
N ALA A 9 -4.94 -27.55 28.57
CA ALA A 9 -4.30 -26.25 28.80
C ALA A 9 -3.19 -25.96 27.77
N VAL A 10 -2.36 -26.97 27.45
CA VAL A 10 -1.31 -26.85 26.43
C VAL A 10 -1.90 -26.59 25.05
N ALA A 11 -2.93 -27.35 24.65
CA ALA A 11 -3.61 -27.16 23.37
C ALA A 11 -4.26 -25.76 23.27
N GLY A 12 -4.88 -25.28 24.36
CA GLY A 12 -5.45 -23.94 24.43
C GLY A 12 -4.40 -22.84 24.27
N LEU A 13 -3.26 -22.96 24.96
CA LEU A 13 -2.16 -22.00 24.83
C LEU A 13 -1.54 -22.02 23.42
N ALA A 14 -1.37 -23.20 22.82
CA ALA A 14 -0.87 -23.32 21.46
C ALA A 14 -1.82 -22.65 20.45
N ALA A 15 -3.13 -22.85 20.59
CA ALA A 15 -4.13 -22.19 19.73
C ALA A 15 -4.10 -20.66 19.88
N LEU A 16 -4.00 -20.15 21.11
CA LEU A 16 -3.85 -18.70 21.36
C LEU A 16 -2.55 -18.14 20.77
N GLY A 17 -1.44 -18.86 20.90
CA GLY A 17 -0.16 -18.48 20.32
C GLY A 17 -0.20 -18.39 18.79
N LEU A 18 -0.84 -19.36 18.14
CA LEU A 18 -1.05 -19.35 16.69
C LEU A 18 -1.91 -18.17 16.24
N LEU A 19 -3.00 -17.90 16.95
CA LEU A 19 -3.86 -16.76 16.66
C LEU A 19 -3.11 -15.42 16.83
N ALA A 20 -2.36 -15.27 17.91
CA ALA A 20 -1.56 -14.07 18.17
C ALA A 20 -0.50 -13.88 17.09
N PHE A 21 0.18 -14.96 16.68
CA PHE A 21 1.13 -14.93 15.57
C PHE A 21 0.48 -14.48 14.27
N GLU A 22 -0.68 -15.02 13.91
CA GLU A 22 -1.43 -14.64 12.70
C GLU A 22 -1.83 -13.16 12.70
N VAL A 23 -2.28 -12.65 13.85
CA VAL A 23 -2.63 -11.23 13.98
C VAL A 23 -1.39 -10.35 13.78
N VAL A 24 -0.27 -10.68 14.44
CA VAL A 24 0.96 -9.89 14.38
C VAL A 24 1.59 -9.96 12.98
N SER A 25 1.58 -11.12 12.34
CA SER A 25 2.18 -11.33 11.02
C SER A 25 1.40 -10.60 9.91
N THR A 26 0.07 -10.51 10.03
CA THR A 26 -0.80 -9.88 9.02
C THR A 26 -1.07 -8.40 9.28
N GLN A 27 -0.86 -7.90 10.50
CA GLN A 27 -1.11 -6.49 10.86
C GLN A 27 -0.40 -5.49 9.93
N PRO A 28 0.88 -5.65 9.55
CA PRO A 28 1.57 -4.73 8.66
C PRO A 28 0.82 -4.55 7.33
N VAL A 29 0.50 -5.66 6.68
CA VAL A 29 -0.17 -5.66 5.37
C VAL A 29 -1.56 -5.06 5.48
N ARG A 30 -2.34 -5.44 6.49
CA ARG A 30 -3.67 -4.85 6.74
C ARG A 30 -3.61 -3.34 6.95
N GLY A 31 -2.59 -2.85 7.67
CA GLY A 31 -2.38 -1.44 7.91
C GLY A 31 -2.06 -0.66 6.63
N ALA A 32 -1.12 -1.15 5.83
CA ALA A 32 -0.78 -0.53 4.55
C ALA A 32 -1.95 -0.54 3.55
N VAL A 33 -2.70 -1.65 3.47
CA VAL A 33 -3.90 -1.75 2.62
C VAL A 33 -4.97 -0.75 3.04
N ARG A 34 -5.16 -0.52 4.35
CA ARG A 34 -6.07 0.52 4.85
C ARG A 34 -5.61 1.90 4.37
N THR A 35 -4.34 2.26 4.57
CA THR A 35 -3.80 3.53 4.09
C THR A 35 -4.00 3.71 2.59
N PHE A 36 -3.81 2.65 1.80
CA PHE A 36 -4.01 2.70 0.35
C PHE A 36 -5.47 2.95 -0.03
N ASN A 37 -6.40 2.26 0.62
CA ASN A 37 -7.83 2.48 0.43
C ASN A 37 -8.25 3.89 0.85
N ASP A 38 -7.78 4.39 1.99
CA ASP A 38 -8.06 5.74 2.46
C ASP A 38 -7.58 6.78 1.44
N LEU A 39 -6.40 6.55 0.87
CA LEU A 39 -5.81 7.44 -0.13
C LEU A 39 -6.65 7.48 -1.41
N VAL A 40 -7.12 6.32 -1.89
CA VAL A 40 -8.03 6.22 -3.04
C VAL A 40 -9.39 6.84 -2.73
N GLN A 41 -9.93 6.67 -1.52
CA GLN A 41 -11.20 7.29 -1.12
C GLN A 41 -11.10 8.82 -1.06
N VAL A 42 -10.03 9.35 -0.45
CA VAL A 42 -9.78 10.80 -0.41
C VAL A 42 -9.61 11.35 -1.83
N ALA A 43 -8.87 10.65 -2.68
CA ALA A 43 -8.63 11.08 -4.06
C ALA A 43 -9.91 11.18 -4.90
N ASN A 44 -10.91 10.32 -4.63
CA ASN A 44 -12.17 10.27 -5.38
C ASN A 44 -13.37 10.88 -4.65
N GLY A 45 -13.19 11.40 -3.44
CA GLY A 45 -14.30 11.96 -2.64
C GLY A 45 -14.94 13.17 -3.32
N VAL A 46 -16.25 13.12 -3.57
CA VAL A 46 -17.01 14.18 -4.27
C VAL A 46 -17.58 15.24 -3.31
N GLY A 47 -17.55 14.98 -1.99
CA GLY A 47 -18.16 15.85 -0.98
C GLY A 47 -17.22 16.84 -0.27
N LEU A 48 -15.95 16.92 -0.68
CA LEU A 48 -14.95 17.77 -0.02
C LEU A 48 -14.23 18.65 -1.06
N PRO A 49 -13.93 19.93 -0.72
CA PRO A 49 -13.10 20.78 -1.56
C PRO A 49 -11.73 20.16 -1.83
N ASP A 50 -11.20 20.39 -3.03
CA ASP A 50 -9.93 19.84 -3.51
C ASP A 50 -8.77 20.12 -2.57
N GLU A 51 -8.66 21.34 -2.06
CA GLU A 51 -7.62 21.73 -1.09
C GLU A 51 -7.65 20.85 0.16
N ARG A 52 -8.84 20.56 0.68
CA ARG A 52 -9.02 19.73 1.87
C ARG A 52 -8.68 18.27 1.58
N ARG A 53 -9.04 17.78 0.40
CA ARG A 53 -8.69 16.43 -0.06
C ARG A 53 -7.18 16.28 -0.24
N LEU A 54 -6.50 17.28 -0.81
CA LEU A 54 -5.04 17.29 -0.92
C LEU A 54 -4.35 17.35 0.45
N ALA A 55 -4.86 18.15 1.38
CA ALA A 55 -4.34 18.18 2.76
C ALA A 55 -4.46 16.81 3.45
N MET A 56 -5.59 16.12 3.27
CA MET A 56 -5.78 14.75 3.78
C MET A 56 -4.84 13.75 3.09
N ALA A 57 -4.69 13.82 1.77
CA ALA A 57 -3.78 12.97 1.01
C ALA A 57 -2.31 13.18 1.44
N ARG A 58 -1.87 14.42 1.66
CA ARG A 58 -0.56 14.74 2.26
C ARG A 58 -0.38 14.01 3.60
N GLY A 59 -1.40 14.00 4.43
CA GLY A 59 -1.40 13.27 5.70
C GLY A 59 -1.24 11.74 5.58
N LEU A 60 -1.46 11.16 4.40
CA LEU A 60 -1.32 9.73 4.11
C LEU A 60 0.00 9.39 3.39
N CYS A 61 0.75 10.39 2.93
CA CYS A 61 2.04 10.20 2.26
C CYS A 61 3.21 10.33 3.26
N SER A 62 4.34 9.72 2.91
CA SER A 62 5.59 9.82 3.68
C SER A 62 6.22 11.19 3.48
N ARG A 63 7.03 11.64 4.44
CA ARG A 63 7.81 12.88 4.27
C ARG A 63 8.76 12.79 3.08
N ARG A 64 9.38 11.63 2.88
CA ARG A 64 10.32 11.39 1.77
C ARG A 64 9.64 11.58 0.42
N TYR A 65 8.44 11.03 0.24
CA TYR A 65 7.68 11.17 -0.99
C TYR A 65 7.24 12.62 -1.22
N LEU A 66 6.73 13.29 -0.18
CA LEU A 66 6.30 14.69 -0.27
C LEU A 66 7.46 15.68 -0.51
N ALA A 67 8.68 15.31 -0.14
CA ALA A 67 9.86 16.14 -0.39
C ALA A 67 10.26 16.16 -1.87
N SER A 68 9.93 15.11 -2.64
CA SER A 68 10.31 14.97 -4.05
C SER A 68 9.13 15.03 -5.03
N HIS A 69 7.89 14.95 -4.55
CA HIS A 69 6.70 14.89 -5.39
C HIS A 69 5.63 15.87 -4.91
N ALA A 70 5.13 16.68 -5.84
CA ALA A 70 3.92 17.47 -5.63
C ALA A 70 2.69 16.54 -5.71
N LEU A 71 1.78 16.66 -4.73
CA LEU A 71 0.49 15.99 -4.80
C LEU A 71 -0.49 16.83 -5.60
N GLU A 72 -0.97 16.27 -6.69
CA GLU A 72 -1.89 16.90 -7.62
C GLU A 72 -3.01 15.94 -8.02
N PHE A 73 -4.18 16.51 -8.34
CA PHE A 73 -5.25 15.74 -8.95
C PHE A 73 -4.99 15.55 -10.43
N SER A 74 -5.24 14.34 -10.92
CA SER A 74 -5.23 14.08 -12.36
C SER A 74 -6.44 14.77 -13.01
N PRO A 75 -6.31 15.31 -14.24
CA PRO A 75 -7.46 15.72 -15.07
C PRO A 75 -8.43 14.56 -15.30
N GLU A 76 -7.86 13.36 -15.30
CA GLU A 76 -8.51 12.05 -15.16
C GLU A 76 -9.61 12.11 -14.12
N GLY A 77 -9.20 12.59 -12.94
CA GLY A 77 -9.70 12.51 -11.57
C GLY A 77 -8.91 11.47 -10.75
N GLY A 78 -8.97 11.54 -9.42
CA GLY A 78 -8.02 10.84 -8.54
C GLY A 78 -6.66 11.55 -8.49
N LEU A 79 -5.66 10.96 -7.82
CA LEU A 79 -4.32 11.55 -7.68
C LEU A 79 -3.39 11.13 -8.84
N VAL A 80 -2.52 12.04 -9.28
CA VAL A 80 -1.46 11.74 -10.26
C VAL A 80 -0.60 10.58 -9.77
N GLY A 81 -0.29 9.64 -10.68
CA GLY A 81 0.55 8.47 -10.37
C GLY A 81 -0.11 7.38 -9.53
N LEU A 82 -1.38 7.53 -9.17
CA LEU A 82 -2.13 6.56 -8.36
C LEU A 82 -3.36 6.03 -9.12
N PRO A 83 -3.78 4.78 -8.85
CA PRO A 83 -4.95 4.25 -9.49
C PRO A 83 -6.20 4.87 -8.88
N ARG A 84 -7.19 5.15 -9.72
CA ARG A 84 -8.47 5.72 -9.32
C ARG A 84 -9.34 4.72 -8.55
N ALA A 85 -9.08 3.43 -8.70
CA ALA A 85 -9.76 2.37 -7.98
C ALA A 85 -8.81 1.22 -7.71
N ILE A 86 -9.11 0.46 -6.67
CA ILE A 86 -8.39 -0.77 -6.31
C ILE A 86 -9.32 -1.93 -6.61
N ASP A 87 -8.91 -2.81 -7.53
CA ASP A 87 -9.61 -4.06 -7.76
C ASP A 87 -9.45 -4.99 -6.55
N LYS A 88 -10.44 -5.83 -6.25
CA LYS A 88 -10.40 -6.77 -5.11
C LYS A 88 -9.24 -7.77 -5.21
N ASN A 89 -8.72 -8.02 -6.40
CA ASN A 89 -7.69 -9.02 -6.69
C ASN A 89 -6.28 -8.41 -6.80
N PHE A 90 -5.96 -7.43 -5.97
CA PHE A 90 -4.61 -6.87 -5.90
C PHE A 90 -3.67 -7.75 -5.06
N ALA A 91 -2.36 -7.64 -5.28
CA ALA A 91 -1.36 -8.32 -4.47
C ALA A 91 -0.77 -7.35 -3.44
N ALA A 92 -0.56 -7.83 -2.21
CA ALA A 92 0.20 -7.11 -1.19
C ALA A 92 1.06 -8.07 -0.39
N TRP A 93 2.30 -7.69 -0.15
CA TRP A 93 3.28 -8.50 0.57
C TRP A 93 4.25 -7.63 1.33
N ARG A 94 4.99 -8.23 2.26
CA ARG A 94 6.05 -7.55 2.99
C ARG A 94 7.35 -7.65 2.20
N GLU A 95 8.05 -6.53 2.10
CA GLU A 95 9.41 -6.46 1.61
C GLU A 95 10.27 -5.82 2.71
N GLY A 96 10.91 -6.67 3.53
CA GLY A 96 11.60 -6.24 4.75
C GLY A 96 10.66 -5.51 5.74
N PRO A 97 10.99 -4.27 6.15
CA PRO A 97 10.14 -3.47 7.04
C PRO A 97 8.93 -2.85 6.31
N ASP A 98 8.96 -2.82 4.98
CA ASP A 98 7.98 -2.14 4.16
C ASP A 98 6.88 -3.10 3.69
N VAL A 99 5.77 -2.53 3.22
CA VAL A 99 4.72 -3.28 2.53
C VAL A 99 4.63 -2.80 1.10
N TRP A 100 4.64 -3.74 0.17
CA TRP A 100 4.48 -3.46 -1.24
C TRP A 100 3.07 -3.85 -1.67
N ILE A 101 2.43 -2.98 -2.46
CA ILE A 101 1.08 -3.18 -2.98
C ILE A 101 1.10 -3.03 -4.49
N CYS A 102 0.66 -4.06 -5.19
CA CYS A 102 0.51 -4.09 -6.64
C CYS A 102 -0.99 -4.13 -6.99
N PRO A 103 -1.62 -2.99 -7.32
CA PRO A 103 -3.00 -2.96 -7.76
C PRO A 103 -3.15 -3.66 -9.11
N THR A 104 -4.28 -4.34 -9.28
CA THR A 104 -4.62 -4.99 -10.54
C THR A 104 -5.36 -4.00 -11.43
N LYS A 105 -4.83 -3.75 -12.63
CA LYS A 105 -5.58 -3.10 -13.72
C LYS A 105 -5.80 -4.13 -14.82
N ARG A 106 -7.07 -4.42 -15.14
CA ARG A 106 -7.45 -5.42 -16.15
C ARG A 106 -6.86 -5.15 -17.54
N THR A 107 -6.62 -3.88 -17.88
CA THR A 107 -6.16 -3.44 -19.19
C THR A 107 -4.64 -3.30 -19.32
N SER A 108 -3.90 -3.30 -18.21
CA SER A 108 -2.45 -3.09 -18.26
C SER A 108 -1.70 -4.38 -17.95
N ARG A 109 -0.80 -4.75 -18.86
CA ARG A 109 0.12 -5.89 -18.71
C ARG A 109 1.23 -5.58 -17.70
N GLU A 110 1.62 -4.32 -17.60
CA GLU A 110 2.59 -3.83 -16.62
C GLU A 110 1.85 -3.12 -15.49
N ARG A 111 2.19 -3.46 -14.25
CA ARG A 111 1.49 -2.96 -13.06
C ARG A 111 2.46 -2.26 -12.12
N PRO A 112 2.16 -1.04 -11.64
CA PRO A 112 3.00 -0.38 -10.67
C PRO A 112 2.95 -1.12 -9.34
N VAL A 113 4.09 -1.18 -8.66
CA VAL A 113 4.23 -1.64 -7.29
C VAL A 113 4.48 -0.41 -6.44
N TYR A 114 3.59 -0.18 -5.49
CA TYR A 114 3.66 0.94 -4.56
C TYR A 114 4.26 0.51 -3.24
N ARG A 115 5.14 1.35 -2.70
CA ARG A 115 5.74 1.13 -1.38
C ARG A 115 4.96 1.86 -0.30
N PHE A 116 4.78 1.17 0.82
CA PHE A 116 4.24 1.72 2.06
C PHE A 116 5.25 1.52 3.17
N VAL A 117 5.55 2.60 3.88
CA VAL A 117 6.53 2.64 4.96
C VAL A 117 5.83 2.99 6.27
N ARG A 118 6.43 2.63 7.40
CA ARG A 118 5.93 3.01 8.72
C ARG A 118 6.65 4.27 9.19
N GLU A 119 5.90 5.36 9.33
CA GLU A 119 6.39 6.67 9.75
C GLU A 119 5.49 7.19 10.89
N ASP A 120 6.08 7.64 11.99
CA ASP A 120 5.36 8.12 13.19
C ASP A 120 4.28 7.15 13.68
N GLY A 121 4.59 5.85 13.64
CA GLY A 121 3.67 4.78 14.06
C GLY A 121 2.53 4.48 13.09
N ARG A 122 2.42 5.19 11.96
CA ARG A 122 1.37 5.02 10.95
C ARG A 122 1.95 4.54 9.62
N TRP A 123 1.13 3.83 8.83
CA TRP A 123 1.51 3.48 7.46
C TRP A 123 1.32 4.67 6.54
N LYS A 124 2.32 4.93 5.70
CA LYS A 124 2.37 6.03 4.75
C LYS A 124 2.69 5.53 3.35
N PHE A 125 2.03 6.10 2.36
CA PHE A 125 2.38 5.89 0.96
C PHE A 125 3.72 6.56 0.64
N ASP A 126 4.61 5.82 0.01
CA ASP A 126 5.98 6.27 -0.27
C ASP A 126 6.35 6.19 -1.76
N GLY A 127 5.33 6.17 -2.63
CA GLY A 127 5.50 6.23 -4.08
C GLY A 127 5.59 4.86 -4.77
N PRO A 128 5.63 4.86 -6.12
CA PRO A 128 5.97 3.69 -6.91
C PRO A 128 7.45 3.32 -6.67
N VAL A 129 7.72 2.02 -6.55
CA VAL A 129 9.07 1.47 -6.35
C VAL A 129 9.46 0.48 -7.42
N ALA A 130 8.49 -0.13 -8.09
CA ALA A 130 8.73 -1.11 -9.14
C ALA A 130 7.58 -1.20 -10.14
N ILE A 131 7.82 -1.90 -11.25
CA ILE A 131 6.83 -2.34 -12.23
C ILE A 131 6.87 -3.86 -12.26
N LEU A 132 5.70 -4.48 -12.08
CA LEU A 132 5.49 -5.92 -12.24
C LEU A 132 5.09 -6.21 -13.69
N ARG A 133 5.94 -6.94 -14.41
CA ARG A 133 5.74 -7.33 -15.81
C ARG A 133 4.90 -8.61 -15.97
N PRO A 134 4.36 -8.87 -17.18
CA PRO A 134 3.80 -10.17 -17.53
C PRO A 134 4.88 -11.24 -17.38
N GLY A 135 4.71 -12.17 -16.45
CA GLY A 135 5.71 -13.20 -16.12
C GLY A 135 6.21 -13.15 -14.68
N GLY A 136 5.81 -12.15 -13.90
CA GLY A 136 6.15 -12.07 -12.47
C GLY A 136 7.47 -11.36 -12.17
N GLU A 137 8.17 -10.86 -13.20
CA GLU A 137 9.38 -10.07 -13.04
C GLU A 137 9.06 -8.69 -12.43
N ILE A 138 9.80 -8.34 -11.37
CA ILE A 138 9.71 -7.04 -10.70
C ILE A 138 10.91 -6.22 -11.14
N LEU A 139 10.66 -5.18 -11.92
CA LEU A 139 11.68 -4.21 -12.31
C LEU A 139 11.62 -3.00 -11.40
N PRO A 140 12.71 -2.58 -10.75
CA PRO A 140 12.75 -1.32 -10.03
C PRO A 140 12.24 -0.20 -10.93
N ALA A 141 11.37 0.65 -10.39
CA ALA A 141 11.00 1.87 -11.10
C ALA A 141 12.31 2.67 -11.19
N ALA A 142 12.80 2.87 -12.41
CA ALA A 142 13.96 3.72 -12.62
C ALA A 142 13.69 5.03 -11.90
N ALA A 143 14.60 5.45 -11.03
CA ALA A 143 14.56 6.79 -10.48
C ALA A 143 14.52 7.74 -11.68
N ASP A 144 13.43 8.51 -11.77
CA ASP A 144 13.19 9.55 -12.77
C ASP A 144 12.99 9.09 -14.23
N ALA A 145 11.72 8.90 -14.62
CA ALA A 145 11.27 8.92 -16.02
C ALA A 145 10.50 10.21 -16.36
N THR A 146 10.91 11.34 -15.77
CA THR A 146 10.52 12.70 -16.22
C THR A 146 11.42 13.21 -17.36
N THR A 147 12.34 12.39 -17.85
CA THR A 147 13.20 12.66 -19.02
C THR A 147 12.96 11.64 -20.14
N ALA A 148 11.69 11.39 -20.48
CA ALA A 148 11.30 10.72 -21.74
C ALA A 148 10.22 11.52 -22.50
N ALA A 149 10.10 12.81 -22.18
CA ALA A 149 9.29 13.78 -22.93
C ALA A 149 10.19 14.87 -23.49
N GLU A 150 11.30 14.50 -24.13
CA GLU A 150 12.00 15.37 -25.08
C GLU A 150 12.98 14.53 -25.90
N GLU A 151 12.58 14.16 -27.11
CA GLU A 151 13.43 14.24 -28.29
C GLU A 151 12.52 14.20 -29.55
N PRO A 152 12.96 14.86 -30.64
CA PRO A 152 12.15 15.73 -31.51
C PRO A 152 11.22 15.06 -32.54
#